data_AF-X1UP49-F1
#
_entry.id   AF-X1UP49-F1
#
_cell.length_a   1.000
_cell.length_b   1.000
_cell.length_c   1.000
_cell.angle_alpha   90.00
_cell.angle_beta   90.00
_cell.angle_gamma   90.00
#
_symmetry.space_group_name_H-M   'P 1'
#
loop_
_entity.id
_entity.type
_entity.pdbx_description
1 polymer ?
#
loop_
_entity_poly.entity_id
_entity_poly.type
_entity_poly.pdbx_seq_one_letter_code
_entity_poly.pdbx_strand_id
1 'polypeptide(L)'
;TENVTTLNFSHPSPSGKACSFTWIMTQHSAAVTVAWPASVKWTDGTAPTITANDGIYVFTFVTVDSGTTWFGFLAGSEMAVPV
;
A
#
# COMPACT_ATOMS: atom_id res chain seq x y z
N THR A 1 -10.93 -14.27 -7.56
CA THR A 1 -10.39 -13.22 -6.69
C THR A 1 -9.06 -13.71 -6.16
N GLU A 2 -7.97 -13.06 -6.55
CA GLU A 2 -6.64 -13.43 -6.07
C GLU A 2 -6.23 -12.43 -4.98
N ASN A 3 -5.98 -12.96 -3.78
CA ASN A 3 -5.51 -12.16 -2.66
C ASN A 3 -4.00 -11.94 -2.79
N VAL A 4 -3.52 -10.79 -2.33
CA VAL A 4 -2.09 -10.54 -2.23
C VAL A 4 -1.61 -11.11 -0.90
N THR A 5 -0.92 -12.24 -0.96
CA THR A 5 -0.46 -12.98 0.22
C THR A 5 0.91 -12.54 0.72
N THR A 6 1.71 -11.89 -0.14
CA THR A 6 3.05 -11.42 0.19
C THR A 6 3.38 -10.13 -0.55
N LEU A 7 3.94 -9.15 0.17
CA LEU A 7 4.60 -7.98 -0.40
C LEU A 7 6.02 -7.88 0.16
N ASN A 8 7.01 -7.70 -0.71
CA ASN A 8 8.41 -7.55 -0.31
C ASN A 8 8.90 -6.16 -0.71
N PHE A 9 9.21 -5.33 0.29
CA PHE A 9 9.84 -4.03 0.04
C PHE A 9 11.34 -4.22 0.12
N SER A 10 12.04 -3.94 -0.98
CA SER A 10 13.48 -4.17 -1.12
C SER A 10 14.18 -2.90 -1.57
N HIS A 11 15.50 -2.84 -1.35
CA HIS A 11 16.35 -1.70 -1.71
C HIS A 11 15.90 -0.34 -1.14
N PRO A 12 15.52 -0.25 0.15
CA PRO A 12 15.28 1.05 0.77
C PRO A 12 16.56 1.90 0.79
N SER A 13 16.40 3.22 0.78
CA SER A 13 17.52 4.14 0.96
C SER A 13 18.16 3.98 2.35
N PRO A 14 19.47 4.25 2.50
CA PRO A 14 20.14 4.16 3.79
C PRO A 14 19.49 5.04 4.86
N SER A 15 19.59 4.62 6.12
CA SER A 15 19.07 5.35 7.27
C SER A 15 19.55 6.82 7.30
N GLY A 16 18.62 7.72 7.61
CA GLY A 16 18.81 9.17 7.52
C GLY A 16 18.56 9.75 6.13
N LYS A 17 18.19 8.92 5.13
CA LYS A 17 17.73 9.34 3.80
C LYS A 17 16.31 8.84 3.56
N ALA A 18 15.43 9.76 3.19
CA ALA A 18 14.06 9.42 2.84
C ALA A 18 13.98 8.77 1.46
N CYS A 19 13.17 7.74 1.32
CA CYS A 19 12.68 7.27 0.02
C CYS A 19 11.21 6.87 0.10
N SER A 20 10.56 6.85 -1.05
CA SER A 20 9.15 6.52 -1.17
C SER A 20 8.85 5.80 -2.46
N PHE A 21 7.76 5.05 -2.48
CA PHE A 21 7.16 4.55 -3.71
C PHE A 21 5.63 4.60 -3.58
N THR A 22 4.96 4.57 -4.73
CA THR A 22 3.51 4.55 -4.83
C THR A 22 3.10 3.31 -5.59
N TRP A 23 2.15 2.55 -5.03
CA TRP A 23 1.51 1.42 -5.69
C TRP A 23 0.09 1.80 -6.07
N ILE A 24 -0.21 1.72 -7.36
CA ILE A 24 -1.54 1.91 -7.92
C ILE A 24 -2.11 0.51 -8.18
N MET A 25 -3.18 0.17 -7.47
CA MET A 25 -3.84 -1.13 -7.52
C MET A 25 -5.22 -0.96 -8.15
N THR A 26 -5.50 -1.72 -9.22
CA THR A 26 -6.84 -1.80 -9.80
C THR A 26 -7.58 -3.00 -9.23
N GLN A 27 -8.79 -2.76 -8.75
CA GLN A 27 -9.71 -3.75 -8.20
C GLN A 27 -10.92 -3.84 -9.12
N HIS A 28 -11.46 -5.05 -9.35
CA HIS A 28 -12.42 -5.27 -10.45
C HIS A 28 -13.72 -6.01 -10.09
N SER A 29 -13.95 -6.48 -8.86
CA SER A 29 -15.28 -7.04 -8.48
C SER A 29 -15.45 -7.47 -7.03
N ALA A 30 -14.45 -8.10 -6.43
CA ALA A 30 -14.57 -8.69 -5.10
C ALA A 30 -13.45 -8.18 -4.21
N ALA A 31 -13.80 -7.75 -2.99
CA ALA A 31 -12.84 -7.27 -2.00
C ALA A 31 -11.66 -8.24 -1.89
N VAL A 32 -10.45 -7.73 -2.15
CA VAL A 32 -9.21 -8.50 -1.99
C VAL A 32 -8.61 -8.17 -0.64
N THR A 33 -8.01 -9.17 -0.02
CA THR A 33 -7.17 -8.95 1.15
C THR A 33 -5.72 -8.78 0.71
N VAL A 34 -5.03 -7.80 1.28
CA VAL A 34 -3.59 -7.59 1.12
C VAL A 34 -2.89 -7.88 2.44
N ALA A 35 -1.97 -8.82 2.44
CA ALA A 35 -1.10 -9.10 3.57
C ALA A 35 0.02 -8.06 3.63
N TRP A 36 -0.16 -7.04 4.47
CA TRP A 36 0.80 -5.97 4.65
C TRP A 36 2.01 -6.44 5.47
N PRO A 37 3.26 -6.09 5.09
CA PRO A 37 4.43 -6.34 5.91
C PRO A 37 4.29 -5.70 7.29
N ALA A 38 4.79 -6.36 8.35
CA ALA A 38 4.74 -5.84 9.72
C ALA A 38 5.53 -4.52 9.91
N SER A 39 6.46 -4.23 9.00
CA SER A 39 7.19 -2.95 8.93
C SER A 39 6.32 -1.78 8.48
N VAL A 40 5.15 -2.03 7.89
CA VAL A 40 4.21 -0.98 7.51
C VAL A 40 3.42 -0.50 8.72
N LYS A 41 3.44 0.81 8.93
CA LYS A 41 2.66 1.51 9.94
C LYS A 41 1.60 2.37 9.26
N TRP A 42 0.36 2.11 9.61
CA TRP A 42 -0.80 2.86 9.15
C TRP A 42 -1.22 3.88 10.21
N THR A 43 -1.94 4.92 9.78
CA THR A 43 -2.66 5.82 10.69
C THR A 43 -3.59 5.00 11.58
N ASP A 44 -3.58 5.29 12.89
CA ASP A 44 -4.36 4.56 13.91
C ASP A 44 -4.11 3.04 13.98
N GLY A 45 -2.99 2.58 13.41
CA GLY A 45 -2.56 1.19 13.47
C GLY A 45 -3.34 0.22 12.57
N THR A 46 -4.30 0.71 11.77
CA THR A 46 -5.20 -0.14 10.98
C THR A 46 -4.99 0.08 9.49
N ALA A 47 -4.83 -1.00 8.73
CA ALA A 47 -4.69 -0.93 7.28
C ALA A 47 -5.99 -0.47 6.60
N PRO A 48 -5.90 0.25 5.46
CA PRO A 48 -7.08 0.61 4.68
C PRO A 48 -7.89 -0.61 4.25
N THR A 49 -9.22 -0.47 4.31
CA THR A 49 -10.13 -1.49 3.78
C THR A 49 -10.24 -1.34 2.27
N ILE A 50 -10.09 -2.45 1.55
CA ILE A 50 -10.32 -2.53 0.11
C ILE A 50 -11.72 -3.11 -0.10
N THR A 51 -12.60 -2.35 -0.75
CA THR A 51 -13.98 -2.77 -0.98
C THR A 51 -14.12 -3.59 -2.26
N ALA A 52 -15.30 -4.19 -2.43
CA ALA A 52 -15.68 -4.93 -3.62
C ALA A 52 -16.25 -3.97 -4.66
N ASN A 53 -15.38 -3.28 -5.39
CA ASN A 53 -15.77 -2.33 -6.42
C ASN A 53 -14.84 -2.39 -7.63
N ASP A 54 -15.30 -1.91 -8.78
CA ASP A 54 -14.43 -1.63 -9.92
C ASP A 54 -13.82 -0.25 -9.71
N GLY A 55 -12.54 -0.20 -9.34
CA GLY A 55 -11.91 1.04 -8.89
C GLY A 55 -10.42 0.93 -8.62
N ILE A 56 -9.78 2.10 -8.58
CA ILE A 56 -8.34 2.23 -8.34
C ILE A 56 -8.09 2.67 -6.89
N TYR A 57 -7.15 1.99 -6.25
CA TYR A 57 -6.60 2.35 -4.95
C TYR A 57 -5.15 2.79 -5.14
N VAL A 58 -4.79 3.91 -4.52
CA VAL A 58 -3.44 4.46 -4.57
C VAL A 58 -2.86 4.43 -3.16
N PHE A 59 -1.84 3.60 -2.98
CA PHE A 59 -1.10 3.49 -1.73
C PHE A 59 0.27 4.14 -1.89
N THR A 60 0.69 4.94 -0.92
CA THR A 60 2.04 5.51 -0.87
C THR A 60 2.75 5.05 0.39
N PHE A 61 4.02 4.71 0.23
CA PHE A 61 4.88 4.24 1.33
C PHE A 61 6.13 5.10 1.41
N VAL A 62 6.52 5.48 2.62
CA VAL A 62 7.72 6.29 2.89
C VAL A 62 8.54 5.67 4.02
N THR A 63 9.86 5.65 3.87
CA THR A 63 10.80 5.26 4.93
C THR A 63 11.96 6.24 5.01
N VAL A 64 12.58 6.33 6.18
CA VAL A 64 13.81 7.11 6.44
C VAL A 64 14.89 6.26 7.15
N ASP A 65 14.61 4.98 7.43
CA ASP A 65 15.37 4.14 8.36
C ASP A 65 15.77 2.79 7.75
N SER A 66 16.19 2.81 6.48
CA SER A 66 16.54 1.61 5.71
C SER A 66 15.40 0.58 5.64
N GLY A 67 14.15 1.02 5.62
CA GLY A 67 12.98 0.15 5.49
C GLY A 67 12.62 -0.65 6.74
N THR A 68 13.19 -0.29 7.90
CA THR A 68 12.79 -0.85 9.20
C THR A 68 11.34 -0.45 9.50
N THR A 69 10.99 0.80 9.19
CA THR A 69 9.65 1.35 9.30
C THR A 69 9.22 1.95 7.96
N TRP A 70 8.03 1.59 7.51
CA TRP A 70 7.37 2.20 6.36
C TRP A 70 6.08 2.86 6.81
N PHE A 71 5.95 4.17 6.62
CA PHE A 71 4.69 4.87 6.82
C PHE A 71 3.82 4.67 5.59
N GLY A 72 2.68 4.00 5.76
CA GLY A 72 1.71 3.70 4.72
C GLY A 72 0.56 4.71 4.70
N PHE A 73 0.20 5.16 3.50
CA PHE A 73 -0.89 6.10 3.28
C PHE A 73 -1.83 5.57 2.20
N LEU A 74 -3.14 5.70 2.42
CA LEU A 74 -4.12 5.62 1.34
C LEU A 74 -4.26 7.01 0.72
N ALA A 75 -3.61 7.23 -0.42
CA ALA A 75 -3.65 8.50 -1.14
C ALA A 75 -4.95 8.68 -1.92
N GLY A 76 -5.59 7.57 -2.30
CA GLY A 76 -6.88 7.56 -2.97
C GLY A 76 -7.53 6.18 -2.89
N SER A 77 -8.83 6.16 -2.70
CA SER A 77 -9.65 4.94 -2.67
C SER A 77 -10.74 5.05 -3.73
N GLU A 78 -11.08 3.91 -4.34
CA GLU A 78 -12.25 3.81 -5.23
C GLU A 78 -12.25 4.83 -6.37
N MET A 79 -11.07 5.22 -6.86
CA MET A 79 -10.98 6.16 -7.96
C MET A 79 -11.55 5.54 -9.23
N ALA A 80 -12.19 6.37 -10.06
CA ALA A 80 -12.75 5.92 -11.34
C ALA A 80 -11.65 5.28 -12.21
N VAL A 81 -11.97 4.12 -12.79
CA VAL A 81 -11.13 3.50 -13.81
C VAL A 81 -11.15 4.40 -15.05
N PRO A 82 -10.00 4.85 -15.57
CA PRO A 82 -9.97 5.61 -16.83
C PRO A 82 -10.61 4.78 -17.95
N VAL A 83 -11.55 5.39 -18.67
CA VAL A 83 -12.23 4.81 -19.84
C VAL A 83 -11.36 4.84 -21.10
#